data_AF-A0A2G8RKS3-F1
#
_entry.id   AF-A0A2G8RKS3-F1
#
_cell.length_a   1.000
_cell.length_b   1.000
_cell.length_c   1.000
_cell.angle_alpha   90.00
_cell.angle_beta   90.00
_cell.angle_gamma   90.00
#
_symmetry.space_group_name_H-M   'P 1'
#
loop_
_entity.id
_entity.type
_entity.pdbx_description
1 polymer ?
#
loop_
_entity_poly.entity_id
_entity_poly.type
_entity_poly.pdbx_seq_one_letter_code
_entity_poly.pdbx_strand_id
1 'polypeptide(L)'
;MGLKNSMPADEPIIDFYIETLKRLAPTAQWCAAGIGPAQLTINEWSISKGGHTRTGLEDNVRLDHDRLAPSNAALVTRGVGLCNKYERPVARWQQAHEILELRKVAL
;
A
#
# COMPACT_ATOMS: atom_id res chain seq x y z
N MET A 1 1.07 8.65 3.79
CA MET A 1 1.92 9.85 3.61
C MET A 1 1.37 10.69 2.47
N GLY A 2 1.62 12.00 2.46
CA GLY A 2 1.06 12.94 1.48
C GLY A 2 -0.20 13.70 1.95
N LEU A 3 -0.61 13.54 3.21
CA LEU A 3 -1.67 14.38 3.79
C LEU A 3 -1.13 15.80 3.99
N LYS A 4 -1.90 16.81 3.59
CA LYS A 4 -1.52 18.22 3.75
C LYS A 4 -1.25 18.52 5.23
N ASN A 5 -0.14 19.21 5.50
CA ASN A 5 0.35 19.54 6.86
C ASN A 5 0.78 18.34 7.70
N SER A 6 1.04 17.18 7.09
CA SER A 6 1.58 15.99 7.75
C SER A 6 2.83 15.49 7.01
N MET A 7 3.20 14.22 7.21
CA MET A 7 4.36 13.63 6.53
C MET A 7 4.18 13.60 5.01
N PRO A 8 5.05 14.26 4.21
CA PRO A 8 4.98 14.21 2.74
C PRO A 8 5.29 12.80 2.21
N ALA A 9 4.97 12.56 0.94
CA ALA A 9 5.38 11.35 0.25
C ALA A 9 6.85 11.49 -0.17
N ASP A 10 7.75 10.88 0.60
CA ASP A 10 9.21 10.95 0.42
C ASP A 10 9.80 9.55 0.63
N GLU A 11 10.55 9.04 -0.35
CA GLU A 11 11.05 7.66 -0.34
C GLU A 11 12.12 7.41 0.74
N PRO A 12 13.11 8.30 0.95
CA PRO A 12 14.05 8.16 2.06
C PRO A 12 13.38 8.02 3.44
N ILE A 13 12.26 8.73 3.67
CA ILE A 13 11.49 8.59 4.92
C ILE A 13 10.85 7.20 5.04
N ILE A 14 10.35 6.62 3.95
CA ILE A 14 9.86 5.22 3.96
C ILE A 14 10.99 4.26 4.35
N ASP A 15 12.18 4.43 3.76
CA ASP A 15 13.33 3.58 4.07
C ASP A 15 13.72 3.68 5.55
N PHE A 16 13.73 4.89 6.10
CA PHE A 16 13.93 5.13 7.53
C PHE A 16 12.87 4.46 8.41
N TYR A 17 11.59 4.50 8.01
CA TYR A 17 10.51 3.82 8.74
C TYR A 17 10.66 2.30 8.70
N ILE A 18 11.02 1.73 7.55
CA ILE A 18 11.26 0.30 7.40
C ILE A 18 12.44 -0.14 8.29
N GLU A 19 13.55 0.60 8.27
CA GLU A 19 14.71 0.32 9.12
C GLU A 19 14.34 0.39 10.61
N THR A 20 13.63 1.45 11.01
CA THR A 20 13.19 1.66 12.39
C THR A 20 12.26 0.53 12.85
N LEU A 21 11.30 0.12 12.02
CA LEU A 21 10.40 -0.98 12.35
C LEU A 21 11.17 -2.30 12.47
N LYS A 22 12.10 -2.60 11.56
CA LYS A 22 12.95 -3.80 11.65
C LYS A 22 13.73 -3.84 12.96
N ARG A 23 14.23 -2.70 13.44
CA ARG A 23 14.98 -2.60 14.70
C ARG A 23 14.11 -2.75 15.95
N LEU A 24 12.89 -2.18 15.94
CA LEU A 24 12.03 -2.11 17.13
C LEU A 24 11.00 -3.25 17.21
N ALA A 25 10.54 -3.75 16.07
CA ALA A 25 9.52 -4.79 15.97
C ALA A 25 9.81 -5.69 14.75
N PRO A 26 10.88 -6.50 14.77
CA PRO A 26 11.37 -7.26 13.62
C PRO A 26 10.37 -8.25 13.02
N THR A 27 9.37 -8.68 13.79
CA THR A 27 8.32 -9.61 13.33
C THR A 27 7.07 -8.89 12.84
N ALA A 28 6.97 -7.57 13.01
CA ALA A 28 5.79 -6.82 12.62
C ALA A 28 5.66 -6.72 11.10
N GLN A 29 4.42 -6.86 10.63
CA GLN A 29 4.04 -6.53 9.26
C GLN A 29 3.84 -5.01 9.12
N TRP A 30 4.02 -4.48 7.92
CA TRP A 30 3.77 -3.06 7.65
C TRP A 30 3.06 -2.86 6.32
N CYS A 31 2.33 -1.76 6.25
CA CYS A 31 1.78 -1.26 5.01
C CYS A 31 2.00 0.24 4.85
N ALA A 32 1.90 0.74 3.62
CA ALA A 32 1.90 2.17 3.34
C ALA A 32 0.71 2.58 2.46
N ALA A 33 0.21 3.79 2.70
CA ALA A 33 -0.87 4.44 1.95
C ALA A 33 -0.43 5.84 1.53
N GLY A 34 -0.67 6.20 0.27
CA GLY A 34 -0.43 7.54 -0.25
C GLY A 34 -1.71 8.31 -0.48
N ILE A 35 -1.69 9.60 -0.16
CA ILE A 35 -2.86 10.49 -0.29
C ILE A 35 -2.82 11.24 -1.63
N GLY A 36 -3.95 11.28 -2.32
CA GLY A 36 -4.13 11.97 -3.59
C GLY A 36 -3.14 11.48 -4.66
N PRO A 37 -2.43 12.38 -5.36
CA PRO A 37 -1.46 12.02 -6.40
C PRO A 37 -0.35 11.06 -5.93
N ALA A 38 -0.05 11.03 -4.63
CA ALA A 38 0.98 10.16 -4.06
C ALA A 38 0.53 8.69 -3.92
N GLN A 39 -0.75 8.37 -4.10
CA GLN A 39 -1.26 7.01 -3.90
C GLN A 39 -0.47 5.96 -4.69
N LEU A 40 -0.35 6.13 -6.02
CA LEU A 40 0.33 5.15 -6.86
C LEU A 40 1.81 5.04 -6.53
N THR A 41 2.49 6.18 -6.32
CA THR A 41 3.92 6.23 -5.98
C THR A 41 4.20 5.46 -4.69
N ILE A 42 3.39 5.67 -3.65
CA ILE A 42 3.55 4.94 -2.39
C ILE A 42 3.15 3.48 -2.50
N ASN A 43 2.16 3.14 -3.33
CA ASN A 43 1.85 1.74 -3.64
C ASN A 43 3.07 1.06 -4.24
N GLU A 44 3.74 1.70 -5.21
CA GLU A 44 4.92 1.17 -5.87
C GLU A 44 6.09 0.99 -4.91
N TRP A 45 6.45 2.00 -4.13
CA TRP A 45 7.52 1.91 -3.13
C TRP A 45 7.25 0.82 -2.08
N SER A 46 6.01 0.73 -1.61
CA SER A 46 5.64 -0.28 -0.62
C SER A 46 5.74 -1.69 -1.20
N ILE A 47 5.25 -1.89 -2.42
CA ILE A 47 5.29 -3.19 -3.10
C ILE A 47 6.75 -3.58 -3.42
N SER A 48 7.56 -2.69 -3.97
CA SER A 48 8.94 -2.99 -4.35
C SER A 48 9.84 -3.29 -3.14
N LYS A 49 9.57 -2.67 -1.98
CA LYS A 49 10.33 -2.87 -0.74
C LYS A 49 9.80 -4.00 0.15
N GLY A 50 8.87 -4.82 -0.37
CA GLY A 50 8.38 -6.02 0.32
C GLY A 50 7.27 -5.80 1.35
N GLY A 51 6.70 -4.60 1.46
CA GLY A 51 5.58 -4.29 2.35
C GLY A 51 4.21 -4.62 1.76
N HIS A 52 3.14 -4.28 2.47
CA HIS A 52 1.76 -4.33 1.98
C HIS A 52 1.26 -2.94 1.60
N THR A 53 0.24 -2.80 0.77
CA THR A 53 -0.23 -1.46 0.38
C THR A 53 -1.74 -1.28 0.49
N ARG A 54 -2.16 -0.03 0.61
CA ARG A 54 -3.56 0.40 0.67
C ARG A 54 -3.87 1.32 -0.50
N THR A 55 -5.06 1.17 -1.06
CA THR A 55 -5.59 2.05 -2.11
C THR A 55 -7.10 2.19 -1.94
N GLY A 56 -7.69 3.14 -2.65
CA GLY A 56 -9.13 3.39 -2.64
C GLY A 56 -9.49 4.87 -2.77
N LEU A 57 -10.77 5.13 -3.01
CA LEU A 57 -11.36 6.45 -3.18
C LEU A 57 -11.28 7.31 -1.90
N GLU A 58 -11.13 6.68 -0.73
CA GLU A 58 -10.85 7.38 0.52
C GLU A 58 -9.52 8.13 0.46
N ASP A 59 -8.49 7.49 -0.11
CA ASP A 59 -7.14 8.05 -0.15
C ASP A 59 -6.92 8.92 -1.41
N ASN A 60 -7.58 8.59 -2.53
CA ASN A 60 -7.44 9.30 -3.80
C ASN A 60 -8.61 9.04 -4.75
N VAL A 61 -9.21 10.10 -5.29
CA VAL A 61 -10.37 10.01 -6.21
C VAL A 61 -9.99 10.10 -7.70
N ARG A 62 -8.70 10.14 -8.05
CA ARG A 62 -8.22 10.41 -9.42
C ARG A 62 -7.25 9.34 -9.96
N LEU A 63 -7.23 9.13 -11.28
CA LEU A 63 -6.20 8.32 -11.94
C LEU A 63 -4.96 9.14 -12.30
N ASP A 64 -5.18 10.42 -12.62
CA ASP A 64 -4.17 11.45 -12.92
C ASP A 64 -4.77 12.84 -12.63
N HIS A 65 -4.08 13.90 -13.05
CA HIS A 65 -4.50 15.27 -12.80
C HIS A 65 -5.96 15.55 -13.26
N ASP A 66 -6.35 15.03 -14.42
CA ASP A 66 -7.59 15.42 -15.09
C ASP A 66 -8.71 14.38 -14.89
N ARG A 67 -8.38 13.09 -14.79
CA ARG A 67 -9.37 12.00 -14.79
C ARG A 67 -9.69 11.48 -13.39
N LEU A 68 -10.99 11.43 -13.06
CA LEU A 68 -11.49 10.74 -11.86
C LEU A 68 -11.33 9.23 -11.99
N ALA A 69 -11.11 8.56 -10.86
CA ALA A 69 -11.15 7.11 -10.78
C ALA A 69 -12.60 6.64 -10.89
N PRO A 70 -12.95 5.76 -11.86
CA PRO A 70 -14.33 5.33 -12.07
C PRO A 70 -14.84 4.37 -10.98
N SER A 71 -13.95 3.79 -10.19
CA SER A 71 -14.29 2.91 -9.06
C SER A 71 -13.07 2.65 -8.17
N ASN A 72 -13.31 2.10 -6.96
CA ASN A 72 -12.26 1.51 -6.14
C ASN A 72 -11.52 0.38 -6.88
N ALA A 73 -12.24 -0.44 -7.66
CA ALA A 73 -11.65 -1.55 -8.40
C ALA A 73 -10.63 -1.09 -9.45
N ALA A 74 -10.83 0.08 -10.08
CA ALA A 74 -9.86 0.67 -10.99
C ALA A 74 -8.53 1.02 -10.28
N LEU A 75 -8.60 1.50 -9.03
CA LEU A 75 -7.41 1.79 -8.22
C LEU A 75 -6.73 0.50 -7.75
N VAL A 76 -7.50 -0.49 -7.31
CA VAL A 76 -7.00 -1.84 -6.97
C VAL A 76 -6.26 -2.45 -8.16
N THR A 77 -6.80 -2.33 -9.37
CA THR A 77 -6.19 -2.86 -10.60
C THR A 77 -4.79 -2.28 -10.83
N ARG A 78 -4.55 -0.99 -10.52
CA ARG A 78 -3.20 -0.40 -10.61
C ARG A 78 -2.25 -1.01 -9.58
N GLY A 79 -2.71 -1.22 -8.35
CA GLY A 79 -1.94 -1.93 -7.31
C GLY A 79 -1.59 -3.36 -7.71
N VAL A 80 -2.54 -4.11 -8.29
CA VAL A 80 -2.29 -5.46 -8.85
C VAL A 80 -1.27 -5.41 -9.98
N GLY A 81 -1.32 -4.40 -10.86
CA GLY A 81 -0.33 -4.18 -11.89
C GLY A 81 1.09 -4.00 -11.34
N LEU A 82 1.24 -3.27 -10.23
CA LEU A 82 2.51 -3.14 -9.52
C LEU A 82 2.96 -4.47 -8.90
N CYS A 83 2.06 -5.21 -8.26
CA CYS A 83 2.36 -6.56 -7.76
C CYS A 83 2.92 -7.47 -8.86
N ASN A 84 2.31 -7.47 -10.05
CA ASN A 84 2.81 -8.20 -11.21
C ASN A 84 4.19 -7.71 -11.68
N LYS A 85 4.40 -6.38 -11.75
CA LYS A 85 5.68 -5.77 -12.15
C LYS A 85 6.85 -6.22 -11.26
N TYR A 86 6.61 -6.38 -9.96
CA TYR A 86 7.63 -6.78 -8.98
C TYR A 86 7.58 -8.27 -8.63
N GLU A 87 6.85 -9.08 -9.39
CA GLU A 87 6.74 -10.54 -9.20
C GLU A 87 6.27 -10.93 -7.78
N ARG A 88 5.41 -10.10 -7.18
CA ARG A 88 4.83 -10.34 -5.86
C ARG A 88 3.36 -10.74 -6.01
N PRO A 89 2.99 -12.01 -5.76
CA PRO A 89 1.61 -12.43 -5.92
C PRO A 89 0.66 -11.70 -4.96
N VAL A 90 -0.52 -11.34 -5.45
CA VAL A 90 -1.57 -10.73 -4.62
C VAL A 90 -2.10 -11.77 -3.63
N ALA A 91 -2.04 -11.46 -2.34
CA ALA A 91 -2.55 -12.35 -1.31
C ALA A 91 -4.05 -12.56 -1.45
N ARG A 92 -4.48 -13.82 -1.42
CA ARG A 92 -5.90 -14.17 -1.20
C ARG A 92 -6.30 -13.76 0.21
N TRP A 93 -7.59 -13.56 0.45
CA TRP A 93 -8.08 -13.14 1.77
C TRP A 93 -7.68 -14.12 2.89
N GLN A 94 -7.60 -15.43 2.60
CA GLN A 94 -7.13 -16.43 3.58
C GLN A 94 -5.66 -16.20 3.97
N GLN A 95 -4.80 -15.92 2.97
CA GLN A 95 -3.39 -15.61 3.21
C GLN A 95 -3.26 -14.29 3.98
N ALA A 96 -4.09 -13.30 3.68
CA ALA A 96 -4.12 -12.04 4.44
C ALA A 96 -4.50 -12.29 5.92
N HIS A 97 -5.46 -13.17 6.20
CA HIS A 97 -5.78 -13.57 7.58
C HIS A 97 -4.61 -14.25 8.27
N GLU A 98 -3.91 -15.15 7.59
CA GLU A 98 -2.73 -15.83 8.14
C GLU A 98 -1.58 -14.84 8.43
N ILE A 99 -1.28 -13.95 7.48
CA ILE A 99 -0.21 -12.93 7.62
C ILE A 99 -0.52 -11.95 8.77
N LEU A 100 -1.79 -11.57 8.93
CA LEU A 100 -2.23 -10.61 9.94
C LEU A 100 -2.68 -11.27 11.24
N GLU A 101 -2.49 -12.59 11.38
CA GLU A 101 -2.84 -13.37 12.56
C GLU A 101 -4.32 -13.19 12.99
N LEU A 102 -5.20 -13.01 12.01
CA LEU A 102 -6.63 -12.83 12.23
C LEU A 102 -7.32 -14.17 12.48
N ARG A 103 -8.43 -14.11 13.22
CA ARG A 103 -9.28 -15.29 13.46
C ARG A 103 -9.70 -15.92 12.13
N LYS A 104 -9.68 -17.25 12.08
CA LYS A 104 -10.18 -18.02 10.94
C LYS A 104 -11.69 -17.82 10.83
N VAL A 105 -12.14 -17.54 9.61
CA VAL A 105 -13.57 -17.45 9.30
C VAL A 105 -14.05 -18.86 8.99
N ALA A 106 -15.08 -19.33 9.69
CA ALA A 106 -15.76 -20.57 9.32
C ALA A 106 -16.51 -20.34 8.01
N LEU A 107 -16.29 -21.22 7.04
CA LEU A 107 -17.02 -21.23 5.76
C LEU A 107 -18.39 -21.89 5.93
#